data_AF-B7P8D4-F1
#
_entry.id   AF-B7P8D4-F1
#
_cell.length_a   1.000
_cell.length_b   1.000
_cell.length_c   1.000
_cell.angle_alpha   90.00
_cell.angle_beta   90.00
_cell.angle_gamma   90.00
#
_symmetry.space_group_name_H-M   'P 1'
#
loop_
_entity.id
_entity.type
_entity.pdbx_description
1 polymer ?
#
loop_
_entity_poly.entity_id
_entity_poly.type
_entity_poly.pdbx_seq_one_letter_code
_entity_poly.pdbx_strand_id
1 'polypeptide(L)'
;CKAKEGSAAPLHRRGRLRRIRVTRTVTATPPSVTTTVTTTGQTGQSEAGSTSGSPDDYEKAKQLLHDHFTPRVNRDYEIFNFRKTTQQDGETIDAFYTRLR
;
A
#
# COMPACT_ATOMS: atom_id res chain seq x y z
N CYS A 1 43.82 35.70 44.12
CA CYS A 1 43.53 34.33 44.61
C CYS A 1 42.18 34.30 45.30
N LYS A 2 41.18 33.61 44.73
CA LYS A 2 39.92 33.08 45.33
C LYS A 2 39.09 32.58 44.14
N ALA A 3 39.23 31.30 43.78
CA ALA A 3 38.52 30.12 44.29
C ALA A 3 37.30 29.82 43.41
N LYS A 4 37.34 28.62 42.79
CA LYS A 4 36.34 28.03 41.91
C LYS A 4 35.08 27.67 42.68
N GLU A 5 33.93 27.86 42.08
CA GLU A 5 32.73 27.07 42.38
C GLU A 5 32.16 26.54 41.07
N GLY A 6 32.34 25.23 40.88
CA GLY A 6 31.77 24.48 39.78
C GLY A 6 30.32 24.17 40.08
N SER A 7 29.41 24.71 39.26
CA SER A 7 28.00 24.33 39.25
C SER A 7 27.86 22.93 38.64
N ALA A 8 27.44 21.98 39.47
CA ALA A 8 27.21 20.59 39.07
C ALA A 8 25.91 20.48 38.26
N ALA A 9 26.02 20.11 36.98
CA ALA A 9 24.87 19.84 36.13
C ALA A 9 24.24 18.47 36.48
N PRO A 10 22.89 18.35 36.51
CA PRO A 10 22.22 17.10 36.84
C PRO A 10 22.36 16.07 35.70
N LEU A 11 23.00 14.94 36.01
CA LEU A 11 23.11 13.77 35.14
C LEU A 11 21.73 13.21 34.83
N HIS A 12 21.18 13.59 33.67
CA HIS A 12 20.02 12.91 33.10
C HIS A 12 20.42 11.47 32.75
N ARG A 13 19.79 10.49 33.41
CA ARG A 13 19.93 9.07 33.09
C ARG A 13 19.65 8.86 31.61
N ARG A 14 20.70 8.66 30.80
CA ARG A 14 20.54 8.22 29.42
C ARG A 14 20.06 6.77 29.42
N GLY A 15 18.75 6.59 29.27
CA GLY A 15 18.15 5.28 29.00
C GLY A 15 18.74 4.70 27.71
N ARG A 16 19.35 3.52 27.82
CA ARG A 16 19.97 2.79 26.71
C ARG A 16 18.88 2.29 25.75
N LEU A 17 18.74 2.93 24.59
CA LEU A 17 17.91 2.42 23.49
C LEU A 17 18.47 1.06 23.05
N ARG A 18 17.76 -0.03 23.36
CA ARG A 18 18.08 -1.36 22.85
C ARG A 18 17.68 -1.40 21.38
N ARG A 19 18.67 -1.42 20.50
CA ARG A 19 18.50 -1.63 19.06
C ARG A 19 18.07 -3.08 18.84
N ILE A 20 16.77 -3.31 18.70
CA ILE A 20 16.24 -4.62 18.33
C ILE A 20 16.52 -4.82 16.84
N ARG A 21 17.40 -5.77 16.53
CA ARG A 21 17.71 -6.18 15.16
C ARG A 21 16.84 -7.39 14.84
N VAL A 22 15.80 -7.20 14.03
CA VAL A 22 14.97 -8.29 13.50
C VAL A 22 15.61 -8.78 12.21
N THR A 23 16.17 -9.99 12.23
CA THR A 23 16.65 -10.68 11.03
C THR A 23 15.53 -11.56 10.51
N ARG A 24 14.93 -11.21 9.37
CA ARG A 24 14.03 -12.13 8.64
C ARG A 24 14.91 -13.01 7.75
N THR A 25 14.92 -14.31 8.01
CA THR A 25 15.46 -15.31 7.09
C THR A 25 14.37 -15.66 6.08
N VAL A 26 14.65 -15.42 4.79
CA VAL A 26 13.79 -15.85 3.70
C VAL A 26 14.37 -17.15 3.16
N THR A 27 13.74 -18.28 3.50
CA THR A 27 14.05 -19.56 2.88
C THR A 27 13.38 -19.58 1.51
N ALA A 28 14.17 -19.48 0.45
CA ALA A 28 13.69 -19.58 -0.92
C ALA A 28 13.53 -21.05 -1.29
N THR A 29 12.32 -21.59 -1.12
CA THR A 29 11.94 -22.87 -1.73
C THR A 29 11.42 -22.58 -3.15
N PRO A 30 11.98 -23.21 -4.20
CA PRO A 30 11.49 -22.99 -5.56
C PRO A 30 10.05 -23.54 -5.69
N PRO A 31 9.10 -22.80 -6.29
CA PRO A 31 7.79 -23.37 -6.58
C PRO A 31 7.93 -24.41 -7.69
N SER A 32 7.96 -25.69 -7.33
CA SER A 32 7.55 -26.76 -8.25
C SER A 32 6.06 -26.56 -8.50
N VAL A 33 5.72 -26.06 -9.68
CA VAL A 33 4.34 -25.94 -10.15
C VAL A 33 3.84 -27.34 -10.47
N THR A 34 3.15 -27.94 -9.50
CA THR A 34 2.32 -29.12 -9.75
C THR A 34 0.88 -28.65 -9.79
N THR A 35 0.33 -28.56 -11.00
CA THR A 35 -1.10 -28.32 -11.21
C THR A 35 -1.87 -29.59 -10.84
N THR A 36 -2.23 -29.74 -9.57
CA THR A 36 -3.30 -30.66 -9.16
C THR A 36 -4.59 -29.88 -9.11
N VAL A 37 -5.42 -30.05 -10.14
CA VAL A 37 -6.83 -29.65 -10.14
C VAL A 37 -7.55 -30.58 -9.18
N THR A 38 -7.76 -30.12 -7.95
CA THR A 38 -8.63 -30.80 -6.99
C THR A 38 -9.94 -30.05 -6.93
N THR A 39 -10.90 -30.49 -7.74
CA THR A 39 -12.31 -30.16 -7.58
C THR A 39 -12.79 -30.82 -6.30
N THR A 40 -12.94 -30.04 -5.24
CA THR A 40 -13.71 -30.44 -4.06
C THR A 40 -14.50 -29.23 -3.59
N GLY A 41 -15.81 -29.31 -3.78
CA GLY A 41 -16.75 -28.26 -3.46
C GLY A 41 -16.76 -27.92 -1.98
N GLN A 42 -16.89 -26.62 -1.71
CA GLN A 42 -17.53 -26.13 -0.51
C GLN A 42 -18.52 -25.03 -0.89
N THR A 43 -19.78 -25.42 -0.73
CA THR A 43 -20.98 -24.63 -0.56
C THR A 43 -20.73 -23.45 0.38
N GLY A 44 -20.63 -22.25 -0.20
CA GLY A 44 -20.82 -20.96 0.46
C GLY A 44 -21.83 -20.18 -0.36
N GLN A 45 -23.11 -20.31 0.02
CA GLN A 45 -24.29 -19.57 -0.45
C GLN A 45 -24.11 -18.78 -1.76
N SER A 46 -24.24 -19.48 -2.89
CA SER A 46 -24.68 -18.88 -4.14
C SER A 46 -26.18 -19.10 -4.18
N GLU A 47 -26.97 -18.08 -3.88
CA GLU A 47 -28.40 -18.16 -4.13
C GLU A 47 -28.61 -18.33 -5.63
N ALA A 48 -28.94 -19.57 -6.00
CA ALA A 48 -29.46 -19.90 -7.30
C ALA A 48 -30.87 -19.31 -7.41
N GLY A 49 -30.95 -18.05 -7.79
CA GLY A 49 -32.11 -17.41 -8.38
C GLY A 49 -31.89 -17.24 -9.88
N SER A 50 -31.83 -18.35 -10.63
CA SER A 50 -31.83 -18.30 -12.09
C SER A 50 -33.25 -17.97 -12.57
N THR A 51 -33.57 -16.67 -12.57
CA THR A 51 -34.66 -16.12 -13.37
C THR A 51 -34.09 -15.12 -14.35
N SER A 52 -33.73 -15.64 -15.53
CA SER A 52 -33.79 -14.98 -16.83
C SER A 52 -33.58 -13.47 -16.89
N GLY A 53 -32.37 -13.06 -17.31
CA GLY A 53 -32.18 -11.95 -18.25
C GLY A 53 -32.87 -10.62 -17.96
N SER A 54 -33.00 -10.23 -16.68
CA SER A 54 -33.46 -8.88 -16.35
C SER A 54 -32.35 -7.87 -16.68
N PRO A 55 -32.65 -6.70 -17.27
CA PRO A 55 -31.67 -5.64 -17.49
C PRO A 55 -30.95 -5.22 -16.19
N ASP A 56 -31.61 -5.38 -15.05
CA ASP A 56 -31.02 -5.07 -13.74
C ASP A 56 -29.86 -6.01 -13.37
N ASP A 57 -29.91 -7.28 -13.80
CA ASP A 57 -28.85 -8.25 -13.52
C ASP A 57 -27.64 -8.03 -14.42
N TYR A 58 -27.88 -7.57 -15.65
CA TYR A 58 -26.81 -7.15 -16.56
C TYR A 58 -26.03 -5.96 -16.00
N GLU A 59 -26.72 -4.89 -15.57
CA GLU A 59 -26.03 -3.72 -15.02
C GLU A 59 -25.33 -4.03 -13.69
N LYS A 60 -25.91 -4.90 -12.84
CA LYS A 60 -25.21 -5.38 -11.62
C LYS A 60 -23.94 -6.16 -11.95
N ALA A 61 -24.00 -7.09 -12.90
CA ALA A 61 -22.83 -7.87 -13.30
C ALA A 61 -21.74 -6.97 -13.89
N LYS A 62 -22.13 -5.99 -14.72
CA LYS A 62 -21.24 -4.98 -15.28
C LYS A 62 -20.58 -4.12 -14.20
N GLN A 63 -21.35 -3.66 -13.21
CA GLN A 63 -20.80 -2.90 -12.09
C GLN A 63 -19.85 -3.73 -11.24
N LEU A 64 -20.19 -4.99 -10.94
CA LEU A 64 -19.31 -5.90 -10.20
C LEU A 64 -17.99 -6.15 -10.93
N LEU A 65 -18.05 -6.37 -12.24
CA LEU A 65 -16.84 -6.51 -13.06
C LEU A 65 -16.03 -5.22 -13.07
N HIS A 66 -16.69 -4.07 -13.26
CA HIS A 66 -16.04 -2.77 -13.23
C HIS A 66 -15.31 -2.55 -11.89
N ASP A 67 -15.97 -2.79 -10.76
CA ASP A 67 -15.40 -2.57 -9.43
C ASP A 67 -14.28 -3.56 -9.12
N HIS A 68 -14.38 -4.80 -9.60
CA HIS A 68 -13.34 -5.81 -9.45
C HIS A 68 -12.05 -5.42 -10.19
N PHE A 69 -12.17 -4.86 -11.40
CA PHE A 69 -11.03 -4.46 -12.22
C PHE A 69 -10.59 -3.01 -12.00
N THR A 70 -11.38 -2.20 -11.30
CA THR A 70 -11.00 -0.82 -10.97
C THR A 70 -9.78 -0.84 -10.04
N PRO A 71 -8.68 -0.17 -10.41
CA PRO A 71 -7.50 -0.13 -9.58
C PRO A 71 -7.82 0.56 -8.25
N ARG A 72 -7.37 -0.04 -7.14
CA ARG A 72 -7.47 0.60 -5.82
C ARG A 72 -6.44 1.72 -5.73
N VAL A 73 -6.92 2.95 -5.81
CA VAL A 73 -6.09 4.15 -5.73
C VAL A 73 -5.62 4.40 -4.30
N ASN A 74 -4.31 4.50 -4.10
CA ASN A 74 -3.74 4.96 -2.83
C ASN A 74 -3.62 6.48 -2.82
N ARG A 75 -4.68 7.14 -2.35
CA ARG A 75 -4.80 8.60 -2.35
C ARG A 75 -3.65 9.31 -1.61
N ASP A 76 -3.17 8.75 -0.50
CA ASP A 76 -2.06 9.35 0.26
C ASP A 76 -0.76 9.34 -0.53
N TYR A 77 -0.51 8.24 -1.25
CA TYR A 77 0.65 8.12 -2.13
C TYR A 77 0.56 9.09 -3.31
N GLU A 78 -0.61 9.24 -3.93
CA GLU A 78 -0.81 10.19 -5.02
C GLU A 78 -0.58 11.64 -4.58
N ILE A 79 -1.13 12.03 -3.42
CA ILE A 79 -0.91 13.36 -2.83
C ILE A 79 0.58 13.57 -2.55
N PHE A 80 1.27 12.57 -2.01
CA PHE A 80 2.70 12.64 -1.77
C PHE A 80 3.46 12.85 -3.08
N ASN A 81 3.16 12.06 -4.11
CA ASN A 81 3.84 12.12 -5.40
C ASN A 81 3.59 13.47 -6.10
N PHE A 82 2.36 13.97 -6.06
CA PHE A 82 1.98 15.30 -6.55
C PHE A 82 2.81 16.39 -5.87
N ARG A 83 2.89 16.38 -4.53
CA ARG A 83 3.67 17.37 -3.76
C ARG A 83 5.18 17.29 -4.01
N LYS A 84 5.69 16.13 -4.41
CA LYS A 84 7.10 15.91 -4.73
C LYS A 84 7.44 16.20 -6.19
N THR A 85 6.44 16.34 -7.05
CA THR A 85 6.64 16.56 -8.48
C THR A 85 7.21 17.95 -8.71
N THR A 86 8.26 18.00 -9.51
CA THR A 86 8.92 19.23 -9.95
C THR A 86 8.98 19.25 -11.47
N GLN A 87 9.11 20.44 -12.05
CA GLN A 87 9.29 20.61 -13.49
C GLN A 87 10.63 20.00 -13.89
N GLN A 88 10.64 19.22 -14.97
CA GLN A 88 11.88 18.64 -15.49
C GLN A 88 12.68 19.68 -16.26
N ASP A 89 14.00 19.50 -16.32
CA ASP A 89 14.87 20.38 -17.10
C ASP A 89 14.47 20.32 -18.59
N GLY A 90 14.11 21.47 -19.16
CA GLY A 90 13.65 21.58 -20.54
C GLY A 90 12.16 21.28 -20.78
N GLU A 91 11.39 20.93 -19.74
CA GLU A 91 9.92 20.81 -19.83
C GLU A 91 9.30 22.21 -19.99
N THR A 92 8.30 22.36 -20.87
CA THR A 92 7.56 23.63 -20.96
C THR A 92 6.61 23.76 -19.77
N ILE A 93 6.29 24.99 -19.39
CA ILE A 93 5.34 25.24 -18.29
C ILE A 93 3.97 24.60 -18.58
N ASP A 94 3.52 24.65 -19.83
CA ASP A 94 2.26 24.04 -20.25
C ASP A 94 2.30 22.50 -20.12
N ALA A 95 3.37 21.86 -20.59
CA ALA A 95 3.56 20.42 -20.43
C ALA A 95 3.55 20.01 -18.95
N PHE A 96 4.23 20.78 -18.10
CA PHE A 96 4.22 20.55 -16.66
C PHE A 96 2.81 20.64 -16.07
N TYR A 97 2.03 21.66 -16.44
CA TYR A 97 0.64 21.80 -15.98
C TYR A 97 -0.27 20.67 -16.48
N THR A 98 -0.10 20.21 -17.73
CA THR A 98 -0.91 19.11 -18.26
C THR A 98 -0.68 17.80 -17.51
N ARG A 99 0.55 17.55 -17.05
CA ARG A 99 0.92 16.34 -16.29
C ARG A 99 0.42 16.35 -14.84
N LEU A 100 0.15 17.52 -14.28
CA LEU A 100 -0.36 17.70 -12.92
C LEU A 100 -1.90 17.63 -12.82
N ARG A 101 -2.60 17.60 -13.95
CA ARG A 101 -4.06 17.60 -14.03
C ARG A 101 -4.63 16.18 -14.00
#